data_AF-A0A0W0ZWF9-F1
#
_entry.id   AF-A0A0W0ZWF9-F1
#
_cell.length_a   1.000
_cell.length_b   1.000
_cell.length_c   1.000
_cell.angle_alpha   90.00
_cell.angle_beta   90.00
_cell.angle_gamma   90.00
#
_symmetry.space_group_name_H-M   'P 1'
#
loop_
_entity.id
_entity.type
_entity.pdbx_description
1 polymer ?
#
loop_
_entity_poly.entity_id
_entity_poly.type
_entity_poly.pdbx_seq_one_letter_code
_entity_poly.pdbx_strand_id
1 'polypeptide(L)'
;MKNQQLRAIYSSPEKISYEQTLLEQVKEFAEIGFNKKLKEYIESNKKKIGLYTSTQFDASKYSEKYLEFLNDLILALSVEETDIDTQVIRDARSLNEHYANQKATKDKYQSINYEVGDSTLKRNVTKRLAVFKKELEALRNQQLILKAESLVELANADIDLNQENLRLMKIDYLELLSNYSLESFVAFEQKFDRLFGEKSISTFRNNFAERKRIMDGIMEECEGTPVEEVIKNKQYDLNEHTMDFESIMKEATDLKSLATPLKQVKTIEDSVTQKAGELLIPSDAHKLQELIEFIADKEKEIQLIKEGIKGASEIHQQTIRAIENLEQSIRKKKEQAEFFLQKISDKSSEAQQIEDHQEDVSTPQKSSTKSEPKNEEAFITKKNRLQEAISLIETYKGTIEKEQKQFSVKFFYKSRNQAKISYCELLAKELRSQVESLNFESNLHDIINNAHNEVTKGTGAKKELTTKGGSYFGTSRMLSLQRLLGIDEAWQTKGHSKFLVFSTQSNFHGLKTSGVIGDNVQNIVKNFYLEKDNSNEGYQELKKQVFPSEADNKLEYF
;
A
#
# COMPACT_ATOMS: atom_id res chain seq x y z
N MET A 1 11.21 43.33 -42.85
CA MET A 1 10.89 42.44 -41.72
C MET A 1 9.37 42.45 -41.53
N LYS A 2 8.68 41.32 -41.67
CA LYS A 2 7.23 41.22 -41.34
C LYS A 2 7.08 41.25 -39.81
N ASN A 3 7.40 42.36 -39.19
CA ASN A 3 7.48 42.41 -37.73
C ASN A 3 6.13 42.84 -37.17
N GLN A 4 5.30 41.86 -36.80
CA GLN A 4 4.01 42.13 -36.14
C GLN A 4 4.21 42.88 -34.82
N GLN A 5 5.34 42.65 -34.15
CA GLN A 5 5.71 43.31 -32.90
C GLN A 5 6.01 44.80 -33.10
N LEU A 6 6.66 45.17 -34.20
CA LEU A 6 6.88 46.57 -34.56
C LEU A 6 5.55 47.31 -34.68
N ARG A 7 4.55 46.73 -35.36
CA ARG A 7 3.21 47.32 -35.44
C ARG A 7 2.54 47.41 -34.08
N ALA A 8 2.68 46.37 -33.25
CA ALA A 8 2.11 46.33 -31.92
C ALA A 8 2.63 47.44 -31.00
N ILE A 9 3.90 47.89 -31.14
CA ILE A 9 4.41 49.07 -30.43
C ILE A 9 3.55 50.31 -30.69
N TYR A 10 3.06 50.50 -31.91
CA TYR A 10 2.31 51.69 -32.31
C TYR A 10 0.81 51.60 -32.04
N SER A 11 0.22 50.40 -32.16
CA SER A 11 -1.24 50.25 -32.10
C SER A 11 -1.78 49.58 -30.84
N SER A 12 -1.03 48.63 -30.27
CA SER A 12 -1.57 47.72 -29.26
C SER A 12 -0.46 47.04 -28.44
N PRO A 13 0.33 47.81 -27.66
CA PRO A 13 1.50 47.28 -26.97
C PRO A 13 1.16 46.19 -25.94
N GLU A 14 -0.09 46.19 -25.44
CA GLU A 14 -0.57 45.26 -24.42
C GLU A 14 -1.08 43.91 -24.98
N LYS A 15 -1.23 43.77 -26.30
CA LYS A 15 -1.80 42.56 -26.91
C LYS A 15 -0.71 41.55 -27.29
N ILE A 16 -0.87 40.31 -26.83
CA ILE A 16 -0.13 39.12 -27.29
C ILE A 16 -0.95 38.43 -28.37
N SER A 17 -0.29 38.04 -29.47
CA SER A 17 -0.95 37.32 -30.56
C SER A 17 -1.13 35.85 -30.20
N TYR A 18 -2.26 35.24 -30.60
CA TYR A 18 -2.45 33.79 -30.53
C TYR A 18 -1.98 33.07 -31.81
N GLU A 19 -1.70 33.82 -32.88
CA GLU A 19 -1.28 33.26 -34.17
C GLU A 19 0.17 32.77 -34.15
N GLN A 20 0.95 33.20 -33.15
CA GLN A 20 2.37 32.92 -33.03
C GLN A 20 2.72 32.59 -31.58
N THR A 21 3.68 31.69 -31.38
CA THR A 21 4.15 31.33 -30.04
C THR A 21 4.76 32.54 -29.32
N LEU A 22 4.62 32.56 -28.00
CA LEU A 22 5.14 33.66 -27.17
C LEU A 22 6.65 33.91 -27.39
N LEU A 23 7.45 32.85 -27.44
CA LEU A 23 8.90 32.96 -27.61
C LEU A 23 9.29 33.53 -28.98
N GLU A 24 8.55 33.19 -30.04
CA GLU A 24 8.82 33.76 -31.36
C GLU A 24 8.41 35.24 -31.40
N GLN A 25 7.31 35.63 -30.74
CA GLN A 25 6.95 37.04 -30.57
C GLN A 25 8.01 37.83 -29.79
N VAL A 26 8.55 37.27 -28.70
CA VAL A 26 9.64 37.89 -27.92
C VAL A 26 10.90 38.05 -28.78
N LYS A 27 11.24 37.03 -29.57
CA LYS A 27 12.36 37.06 -30.50
C LYS A 27 12.19 38.16 -31.56
N GLU A 28 11.06 38.19 -32.26
CA GLU A 28 10.79 39.22 -33.28
C GLU A 28 10.83 40.62 -32.69
N PHE A 29 10.37 40.79 -31.45
CA PHE A 29 10.40 42.06 -30.75
C PHE A 29 11.84 42.51 -30.44
N ALA A 30 12.68 41.60 -29.92
CA ALA A 30 14.09 41.88 -29.67
C ALA A 30 14.88 42.16 -30.96
N GLU A 31 14.54 41.50 -32.06
CA GLU A 31 15.17 41.70 -33.38
C GLU A 31 14.95 43.10 -33.96
N ILE A 32 13.98 43.88 -33.44
CA ILE A 32 13.86 45.32 -33.76
C ILE A 32 15.16 46.05 -33.39
N GLY A 33 15.82 45.64 -32.30
CA GLY A 33 17.13 46.16 -31.90
C GLY A 33 17.08 47.43 -31.06
N PHE A 34 15.93 47.81 -30.50
CA PHE A 34 15.79 48.96 -29.60
C PHE A 34 16.62 48.82 -28.31
N ASN A 35 17.04 47.60 -27.96
CA ASN A 35 17.93 47.31 -26.85
C ASN A 35 18.98 46.27 -27.27
N LYS A 36 20.26 46.65 -27.19
CA LYS A 36 21.38 45.81 -27.64
C LYS A 36 21.53 44.53 -26.81
N LYS A 37 21.44 44.62 -25.48
CA LYS A 37 21.61 43.47 -24.57
C LYS A 37 20.55 42.40 -24.80
N LEU A 38 19.28 42.80 -24.90
CA LEU A 38 18.16 41.89 -25.17
C LEU A 38 18.32 41.22 -26.54
N LYS A 39 18.73 41.98 -27.57
CA LYS A 39 19.00 41.41 -28.90
C LYS A 39 20.11 40.36 -28.87
N GLU A 40 21.24 40.67 -28.24
CA GLU A 40 22.37 39.74 -28.09
C GLU A 40 22.00 38.47 -27.31
N TYR A 41 21.17 38.60 -26.26
CA TYR A 41 20.65 37.46 -25.51
C TYR A 41 19.82 36.52 -26.40
N ILE A 42 18.89 37.08 -27.20
CA ILE A 42 18.03 36.31 -28.10
C ILE A 42 18.86 35.65 -29.22
N GLU A 43 19.84 36.35 -29.78
CA GLU A 43 20.75 35.80 -30.79
C GLU A 43 21.56 34.61 -30.23
N SER A 44 22.10 34.76 -29.03
CA SER A 44 22.87 33.71 -28.34
C SER A 44 22.02 32.49 -28.00
N ASN A 45 20.71 32.67 -27.78
CA ASN A 45 19.78 31.61 -27.40
C ASN A 45 18.85 31.15 -28.54
N LYS A 46 19.12 31.53 -29.79
CA LYS A 46 18.26 31.20 -30.95
C LYS A 46 17.95 29.70 -31.09
N LYS A 47 18.92 28.84 -30.79
CA LYS A 47 18.72 27.38 -30.82
C LYS A 47 17.74 26.90 -29.74
N LYS A 48 17.83 27.45 -28.51
CA LYS A 48 16.91 27.14 -27.41
C LYS A 48 15.49 27.62 -27.75
N ILE A 49 15.35 28.83 -28.29
CA ILE A 49 14.06 29.35 -28.75
C ILE A 49 13.45 28.40 -29.78
N GLY A 50 14.20 28.03 -30.83
CA GLY A 50 13.72 27.08 -31.84
C GLY A 50 13.30 25.73 -31.27
N LEU A 51 14.06 25.20 -30.30
CA LEU A 51 13.73 23.97 -29.59
C LEU A 51 12.39 24.10 -28.83
N TYR A 52 12.23 25.14 -28.03
CA TYR A 52 11.05 25.32 -27.17
C TYR A 52 9.80 25.81 -27.90
N THR A 53 9.94 26.27 -29.14
CA THR A 53 8.82 26.53 -30.05
C THR A 53 8.44 25.34 -30.94
N SER A 54 9.23 24.26 -30.90
CA SER A 54 8.98 23.06 -31.72
C SER A 54 7.74 22.31 -31.24
N THR A 55 7.00 21.71 -32.17
CA THR A 55 5.86 20.81 -31.86
C THR A 55 6.29 19.53 -31.13
N GLN A 56 7.59 19.23 -31.13
CA GLN A 56 8.17 18.08 -30.41
C GLN A 56 8.45 18.39 -28.93
N PHE A 57 8.52 19.68 -28.55
CA PHE A 57 8.73 20.06 -27.17
C PHE A 57 7.41 20.09 -26.42
N ASP A 58 7.33 19.33 -25.33
CA ASP A 58 6.14 19.22 -24.51
C ASP A 58 6.31 20.03 -23.22
N ALA A 59 5.82 21.27 -23.23
CA ALA A 59 5.86 22.17 -22.08
C ALA A 59 4.94 21.75 -20.93
N SER A 60 4.11 20.71 -21.11
CA SER A 60 3.31 20.12 -20.02
C SER A 60 4.13 19.18 -19.13
N LYS A 61 5.37 18.86 -19.52
CA LYS A 61 6.31 18.07 -18.72
C LYS A 61 7.37 18.98 -18.10
N TYR A 62 7.84 18.58 -16.92
CA TYR A 62 8.95 19.27 -16.27
C TYR A 62 10.23 19.17 -17.12
N SER A 63 10.90 20.30 -17.30
CA SER A 63 12.23 20.38 -17.90
C SER A 63 13.07 21.43 -17.19
N GLU A 64 14.11 20.98 -16.48
CA GLU A 64 15.05 21.85 -15.78
C GLU A 64 15.67 22.90 -16.71
N LYS A 65 16.16 22.47 -17.89
CA LYS A 65 16.75 23.35 -18.90
C LYS A 65 15.76 24.38 -19.46
N TYR A 66 14.47 24.07 -19.46
CA TYR A 66 13.44 25.00 -19.93
C TYR A 66 13.13 26.02 -18.84
N LEU A 67 13.00 25.58 -17.58
CA LEU A 67 12.82 26.46 -16.44
C LEU A 67 13.99 27.46 -16.31
N GLU A 68 15.24 26.99 -16.42
CA GLU A 68 16.42 27.86 -16.44
C GLU A 68 16.35 28.90 -17.56
N PHE A 69 16.00 28.46 -18.77
CA PHE A 69 15.86 29.37 -19.91
C PHE A 69 14.76 30.41 -19.71
N LEU A 70 13.63 30.04 -19.11
CA LEU A 70 12.55 30.98 -18.78
C LEU A 70 13.01 32.01 -17.76
N ASN A 71 13.72 31.60 -16.71
CA ASN A 71 14.29 32.50 -15.71
C ASN A 71 15.26 33.50 -16.34
N ASP A 72 16.20 33.02 -17.15
CA ASP A 72 17.16 33.87 -17.85
C ASP A 72 16.47 34.86 -18.81
N LEU A 73 15.43 34.40 -19.53
CA LEU A 73 14.70 35.25 -20.47
C LEU A 73 13.87 36.33 -19.74
N ILE A 74 13.21 35.98 -18.63
CA ILE A 74 12.48 36.93 -17.77
C ILE A 74 13.41 38.03 -17.26
N LEU A 75 14.64 37.67 -16.87
CA LEU A 75 15.67 38.62 -16.47
C LEU A 75 16.10 39.50 -17.63
N ALA A 76 16.37 38.91 -18.81
CA ALA A 76 16.78 39.65 -20.01
C ALA A 76 15.73 40.67 -20.49
N LEU A 77 14.44 40.44 -20.22
CA LEU A 77 13.35 41.36 -20.55
C LEU A 77 13.23 42.56 -19.60
N SER A 78 13.98 42.58 -18.49
CA SER A 78 13.97 43.68 -17.53
C SER A 78 14.85 44.84 -18.03
N VAL A 79 14.37 45.52 -19.08
CA VAL A 79 15.04 46.66 -19.73
C VAL A 79 14.55 47.98 -19.14
N GLU A 80 15.47 48.88 -18.80
CA GLU A 80 15.14 50.21 -18.34
C GLU A 80 14.70 51.14 -19.48
N GLU A 81 13.82 52.10 -19.19
CA GLU A 81 13.29 53.02 -20.20
C GLU A 81 14.38 53.92 -20.85
N THR A 82 15.46 54.16 -20.10
CA THR A 82 16.68 54.85 -20.52
C THR A 82 17.45 54.09 -21.59
N ASP A 83 17.40 52.74 -21.56
CA ASP A 83 18.12 51.85 -22.47
C ASP A 83 17.36 51.54 -23.77
N ILE A 84 16.23 52.21 -24.00
CA ILE A 84 15.41 52.06 -25.22
C ILE A 84 15.82 53.09 -26.25
N ASP A 85 16.43 52.63 -27.34
CA ASP A 85 16.74 53.43 -28.53
C ASP A 85 15.51 53.54 -29.44
N THR A 86 14.83 54.69 -29.34
CA THR A 86 13.65 55.00 -30.15
C THR A 86 13.98 55.32 -31.60
N GLN A 87 15.23 55.69 -31.92
CA GLN A 87 15.64 55.96 -33.30
C GLN A 87 15.63 54.66 -34.10
N VAL A 88 16.15 53.57 -33.52
CA VAL A 88 16.11 52.24 -34.14
C VAL A 88 14.67 51.80 -34.45
N ILE A 89 13.72 52.09 -33.56
CA ILE A 89 12.30 51.78 -33.78
C ILE A 89 11.73 52.59 -34.95
N ARG A 90 12.07 53.89 -35.02
CA ARG A 90 11.64 54.76 -36.12
C ARG A 90 12.24 54.36 -37.46
N ASP A 91 13.51 53.97 -37.48
CA ASP A 91 14.18 53.50 -38.68
C ASP A 91 13.52 52.20 -39.17
N ALA A 92 13.20 51.28 -38.25
CA ALA A 92 12.45 50.07 -38.56
C ALA A 92 11.05 50.38 -39.11
N ARG A 93 10.33 51.36 -38.55
CA ARG A 93 9.03 51.83 -39.08
C ARG A 93 9.18 52.43 -40.47
N SER A 94 10.14 53.34 -40.68
CA SER A 94 10.38 53.97 -41.98
C SER A 94 10.67 52.94 -43.06
N LEU A 95 11.46 51.91 -42.73
CA LEU A 95 11.73 50.80 -43.62
C LEU A 95 10.46 49.96 -43.89
N ASN A 96 9.62 49.72 -42.88
CA ASN A 96 8.33 49.05 -43.06
C ASN A 96 7.41 49.84 -44.01
N GLU A 97 7.27 51.16 -43.82
CA GLU A 97 6.46 52.02 -44.69
C GLU A 97 6.99 52.06 -46.12
N HIS A 98 8.30 52.10 -46.30
CA HIS A 98 8.91 52.00 -47.61
C HIS A 98 8.46 50.73 -48.35
N TYR A 99 8.49 49.57 -47.69
CA TYR A 99 8.01 48.31 -48.28
C TYR A 99 6.48 48.22 -48.43
N ALA A 100 5.72 48.82 -47.51
CA ALA A 100 4.25 48.87 -47.61
C ALA A 100 3.79 49.70 -48.83
N ASN A 101 4.56 50.70 -49.23
CA ASN A 101 4.26 51.56 -50.37
C ASN A 101 4.74 51.00 -51.72
N GLN A 102 5.58 49.96 -51.73
CA GLN A 102 6.05 49.32 -52.95
C GLN A 102 5.01 48.34 -53.51
N LYS A 103 4.70 48.45 -54.82
CA LYS A 103 3.72 47.59 -55.50
C LYS A 103 4.03 46.08 -55.37
N ALA A 104 5.31 45.70 -55.33
CA ALA A 104 5.73 44.30 -55.24
C ALA A 104 5.61 43.68 -53.84
N THR A 105 5.53 44.50 -52.78
CA THR A 105 5.57 44.04 -51.39
C THR A 105 4.40 44.54 -50.53
N LYS A 106 3.53 45.39 -51.08
CA LYS A 106 2.36 45.97 -50.39
C LYS A 106 1.45 44.95 -49.72
N ASP A 107 1.24 43.78 -50.33
CA ASP A 107 0.39 42.72 -49.73
C ASP A 107 1.06 42.01 -48.56
N LYS A 108 2.38 42.17 -48.39
CA LYS A 108 3.18 41.53 -47.34
C LYS A 108 3.47 42.46 -46.16
N TYR A 109 3.35 43.77 -46.34
CA TYR A 109 3.68 44.80 -45.35
C TYR A 109 2.49 45.72 -45.14
N GLN A 110 1.97 45.74 -43.92
CA GLN A 110 0.87 46.64 -43.55
C GLN A 110 1.44 47.98 -43.10
N SER A 111 0.80 49.06 -43.54
CA SER A 111 1.18 50.43 -43.16
C SER A 111 0.84 50.73 -41.69
N ILE A 112 1.72 51.49 -41.04
CA ILE A 112 1.70 51.97 -39.67
C ILE A 112 1.48 53.49 -39.70
N ASN A 113 0.22 53.90 -39.85
CA ASN A 113 -0.20 55.30 -40.02
C ASN A 113 -0.20 56.15 -38.74
N TYR A 114 0.42 55.67 -37.66
CA TYR A 114 0.44 56.36 -36.36
C TYR A 114 1.82 56.95 -36.11
N GLU A 115 1.89 58.28 -35.99
CA GLU A 115 3.08 58.96 -35.47
C GLU A 115 2.95 59.13 -33.97
N VAL A 116 3.98 58.72 -33.24
CA VAL A 116 4.05 58.83 -31.77
C VAL A 116 5.42 59.38 -31.38
N GLY A 117 5.42 60.26 -30.38
CA GLY A 117 6.64 60.84 -29.82
C GLY A 117 7.47 59.82 -29.02
N ASP A 118 8.71 60.19 -28.68
CA ASP A 118 9.67 59.34 -27.97
C ASP A 118 9.15 58.76 -26.67
N SER A 119 8.54 59.61 -25.83
CA SER A 119 7.98 59.20 -24.54
C SER A 119 6.90 58.13 -24.70
N THR A 120 6.07 58.24 -25.74
CA THR A 120 5.05 57.23 -26.05
C THR A 120 5.67 55.94 -26.56
N LEU A 121 6.69 56.00 -27.41
CA LEU A 121 7.39 54.80 -27.90
C LEU A 121 8.05 54.03 -26.76
N LYS A 122 8.80 54.73 -25.90
CA LYS A 122 9.45 54.14 -24.73
C LYS A 122 8.42 53.46 -23.82
N ARG A 123 7.36 54.19 -23.45
CA ARG A 123 6.25 53.63 -22.66
C ARG A 123 5.62 52.40 -23.32
N ASN A 124 5.40 52.42 -24.63
CA ASN A 124 4.77 51.30 -25.35
C ASN A 124 5.69 50.07 -25.40
N VAL A 125 7.00 50.26 -25.57
CA VAL A 125 8.00 49.19 -25.47
C VAL A 125 8.01 48.60 -24.06
N THR A 126 8.08 49.43 -23.03
CA THR A 126 8.05 48.98 -21.62
C THR A 126 6.77 48.22 -21.29
N LYS A 127 5.60 48.72 -21.75
CA LYS A 127 4.32 48.01 -21.61
C LYS A 127 4.37 46.63 -22.24
N ARG A 128 4.92 46.52 -23.45
CA ARG A 128 5.00 45.24 -24.17
C ARG A 128 5.96 44.26 -23.49
N LEU A 129 7.12 44.73 -23.04
CA LEU A 129 8.06 43.95 -22.22
C LEU A 129 7.39 43.42 -20.95
N ALA A 130 6.62 44.26 -20.25
CA ALA A 130 5.89 43.86 -19.05
C ALA A 130 4.85 42.77 -19.32
N VAL A 131 4.12 42.85 -20.44
CA VAL A 131 3.16 41.79 -20.83
C VAL A 131 3.89 40.49 -21.17
N PHE A 132 4.98 40.53 -21.95
CA PHE A 132 5.77 39.33 -22.22
C PHE A 132 6.32 38.69 -20.94
N LYS A 133 6.82 39.51 -20.02
CA LYS A 133 7.33 39.05 -18.73
C LYS A 133 6.25 38.31 -17.94
N LYS A 134 5.04 38.88 -17.85
CA LYS A 134 3.91 38.25 -17.17
C LYS A 134 3.53 36.89 -17.76
N GLU A 135 3.47 36.77 -19.09
CA GLU A 135 3.15 35.50 -19.75
C GLU A 135 4.27 34.45 -19.57
N LEU A 136 5.54 34.87 -19.58
CA LEU A 136 6.66 33.99 -19.31
C LEU A 136 6.71 33.54 -17.83
N GLU A 137 6.38 34.42 -16.89
CA GLU A 137 6.24 34.09 -15.48
C GLU A 137 5.15 33.03 -15.25
N ALA A 138 4.04 33.08 -16.00
CA ALA A 138 3.02 32.03 -15.96
C ALA A 138 3.59 30.67 -16.42
N LEU A 139 4.37 30.65 -17.51
CA LEU A 139 5.03 29.42 -17.98
C LEU A 139 6.10 28.91 -16.99
N ARG A 140 6.85 29.82 -16.36
CA ARG A 140 7.82 29.48 -15.31
C ARG A 140 7.11 28.86 -14.12
N ASN A 141 6.02 29.47 -13.66
CA ASN A 141 5.23 28.98 -12.54
C ASN A 141 4.63 27.59 -12.81
N GLN A 142 4.16 27.34 -14.05
CA GLN A 142 3.76 26.01 -14.48
C GLN A 142 4.89 24.99 -14.33
N GLN A 143 6.12 25.34 -14.74
CA GLN A 143 7.28 24.46 -14.62
C GLN A 143 7.72 24.24 -13.17
N LEU A 144 7.56 25.24 -12.29
CA LEU A 144 7.78 25.09 -10.84
C LEU A 144 6.76 24.14 -10.20
N ILE A 145 5.48 24.22 -10.59
CA ILE A 145 4.45 23.26 -10.16
C ILE A 145 4.83 21.85 -10.61
N LEU A 146 5.20 21.67 -11.88
CA LEU A 146 5.60 20.35 -12.41
C LEU A 146 6.85 19.80 -11.71
N LYS A 147 7.79 20.67 -11.34
CA LYS A 147 8.97 20.30 -10.54
C LYS A 147 8.54 19.82 -9.15
N ALA A 148 7.67 20.56 -8.47
CA ALA A 148 7.13 20.20 -7.16
C ALA A 148 6.37 18.86 -7.20
N GLU A 149 5.53 18.66 -8.21
CA GLU A 149 4.82 17.39 -8.46
C GLU A 149 5.79 16.22 -8.63
N SER A 150 6.84 16.39 -9.45
CA SER A 150 7.86 15.36 -9.65
C SER A 150 8.59 14.99 -8.36
N LEU A 151 8.85 15.95 -7.45
CA LEU A 151 9.45 15.67 -6.15
C LEU A 151 8.56 14.80 -5.27
N VAL A 152 7.25 15.09 -5.25
CA VAL A 152 6.25 14.29 -4.52
C VAL A 152 6.11 12.90 -5.12
N GLU A 153 6.07 12.77 -6.45
CA GLU A 153 6.02 11.46 -7.13
C GLU A 153 7.23 10.59 -6.80
N LEU A 154 8.43 11.17 -6.81
CA LEU A 154 9.66 10.47 -6.44
C LEU A 154 9.67 10.05 -4.96
N ALA A 155 9.14 10.90 -4.07
CA ALA A 155 8.97 10.57 -2.66
C ALA A 155 7.98 9.41 -2.47
N ASN A 156 6.84 9.45 -3.14
CA ASN A 156 5.85 8.38 -3.09
C ASN A 156 6.42 7.05 -3.60
N ALA A 157 7.20 7.07 -4.68
CA ALA A 157 7.85 5.86 -5.20
C ALA A 157 8.83 5.23 -4.17
N ASP A 158 9.56 6.05 -3.41
CA ASP A 158 10.41 5.56 -2.34
C ASP A 158 9.58 4.98 -1.17
N ILE A 159 8.43 5.57 -0.86
CA ILE A 159 7.50 5.03 0.15
C ILE A 159 6.95 3.67 -0.29
N ASP A 160 6.44 3.56 -1.52
CA ASP A 160 5.92 2.30 -2.06
C ASP A 160 6.98 1.19 -2.00
N LEU A 161 8.22 1.50 -2.36
CA LEU A 161 9.34 0.57 -2.29
C LEU A 161 9.63 0.12 -0.85
N ASN A 162 9.67 1.05 0.10
CA ASN A 162 9.94 0.76 1.50
C ASN A 162 8.80 -0.01 2.18
N GLN A 163 7.55 0.28 1.83
CA GLN A 163 6.38 -0.49 2.29
C GLN A 163 6.43 -1.94 1.79
N GLU A 164 6.76 -2.15 0.52
CA GLU A 164 6.90 -3.50 -0.03
C GLU A 164 8.07 -4.25 0.62
N ASN A 165 9.20 -3.59 0.84
CA ASN A 165 10.33 -4.17 1.58
C ASN A 165 9.91 -4.58 3.00
N LEU A 166 9.15 -3.74 3.71
CA LEU A 166 8.68 -4.05 5.06
C LEU A 166 7.70 -5.23 5.05
N ARG A 167 6.79 -5.28 4.06
CA ARG A 167 5.86 -6.39 3.88
C ARG A 167 6.60 -7.72 3.66
N LEU A 168 7.62 -7.72 2.80
CA LEU A 168 8.45 -8.89 2.55
C LEU A 168 9.22 -9.31 3.81
N MET A 169 9.82 -8.35 4.53
CA MET A 169 10.53 -8.67 5.77
C MET A 169 9.61 -9.23 6.86
N LYS A 170 8.36 -8.73 6.96
CA LYS A 170 7.37 -9.31 7.86
C LYS A 170 7.08 -10.77 7.48
N ILE A 171 6.95 -11.09 6.19
CA ILE A 171 6.76 -12.47 5.74
C ILE A 171 7.96 -13.35 6.10
N ASP A 172 9.18 -12.90 5.79
CA ASP A 172 10.39 -13.66 6.12
C ASP A 172 10.51 -13.91 7.64
N TYR A 173 10.09 -12.93 8.45
CA TYR A 173 10.04 -13.08 9.90
C TYR A 173 9.01 -14.12 10.36
N LEU A 174 7.83 -14.16 9.74
CA LEU A 174 6.82 -15.19 10.05
C LEU A 174 7.30 -16.59 9.66
N GLU A 175 8.03 -16.71 8.55
CA GLU A 175 8.68 -17.96 8.15
C GLU A 175 9.75 -18.38 9.17
N LEU A 176 10.55 -17.43 9.64
CA LEU A 176 11.52 -17.64 10.71
C LEU A 176 10.87 -18.11 12.02
N LEU A 177 9.71 -17.56 12.40
CA LEU A 177 8.95 -18.02 13.57
C LEU A 177 8.44 -19.46 13.42
N SER A 178 8.13 -19.88 12.20
CA SER A 178 7.56 -21.21 11.93
C SER A 178 8.62 -22.30 11.85
N ASN A 179 9.78 -22.00 11.24
CA ASN A 179 10.87 -22.95 10.99
C ASN A 179 12.22 -22.33 11.34
N TYR A 180 12.45 -22.11 12.63
CA TYR A 180 13.70 -21.50 13.08
C TYR A 180 14.90 -22.43 12.87
N SER A 181 15.93 -21.93 12.19
CA SER A 181 17.29 -22.47 12.18
C SER A 181 18.30 -21.33 12.27
N LEU A 182 19.56 -21.64 12.63
CA LEU A 182 20.60 -20.63 12.64
C LEU A 182 20.84 -20.06 11.23
N GLU A 183 20.77 -20.91 10.20
CA GLU A 183 20.89 -20.51 8.81
C GLU A 183 19.74 -19.60 8.36
N SER A 184 18.49 -19.93 8.70
CA SER A 184 17.33 -19.10 8.35
C SER A 184 17.37 -17.75 9.07
N PHE A 185 17.86 -17.72 10.31
CA PHE A 185 18.08 -16.48 11.06
C PHE A 185 19.17 -15.59 10.43
N VAL A 186 20.33 -16.17 10.09
CA VAL A 186 21.41 -15.43 9.42
C VAL A 186 20.95 -14.89 8.07
N ALA A 187 20.18 -15.68 7.31
CA ALA A 187 19.59 -15.22 6.05
C ALA A 187 18.62 -14.04 6.26
N PHE A 188 17.79 -14.10 7.31
CA PHE A 188 16.91 -12.99 7.69
C PHE A 188 17.72 -11.73 8.05
N GLU A 189 18.75 -11.82 8.90
CA GLU A 189 19.59 -10.67 9.30
C GLU A 189 20.27 -10.03 8.09
N GLN A 190 20.87 -10.83 7.21
CA GLN A 190 21.52 -10.31 6.01
C GLN A 190 20.54 -9.59 5.08
N LYS A 191 19.33 -10.13 4.91
CA LYS A 191 18.28 -9.50 4.11
C LYS A 191 17.76 -8.23 4.77
N PHE A 192 17.56 -8.25 6.08
CA PHE A 192 17.17 -7.07 6.85
C PHE A 192 18.20 -5.96 6.70
N ASP A 193 19.48 -6.22 6.95
CA ASP A 193 20.54 -5.21 6.87
C ASP A 193 20.74 -4.66 5.46
N ARG A 194 20.44 -5.47 4.42
CA ARG A 194 20.42 -4.97 3.04
C ARG A 194 19.31 -3.95 2.81
N LEU A 195 18.10 -4.20 3.32
CA LEU A 195 16.91 -3.39 3.04
C LEU A 195 16.76 -2.20 4.01
N PHE A 196 17.05 -2.43 5.28
CA PHE A 196 16.84 -1.51 6.39
C PHE A 196 18.10 -1.32 7.26
N GLY A 197 19.28 -1.66 6.72
CA GLY A 197 20.54 -1.29 7.38
C GLY A 197 20.84 0.21 7.25
N GLU A 198 21.79 0.67 8.05
CA GLU A 198 22.16 2.09 8.17
C GLU A 198 22.41 2.79 6.83
N LYS A 199 23.07 2.09 5.90
CA LYS A 199 23.35 2.63 4.55
C LYS A 199 22.07 2.87 3.75
N SER A 200 21.12 1.94 3.79
CA SER A 200 19.86 2.06 3.05
C SER A 200 18.98 3.15 3.68
N ILE A 201 18.87 3.16 5.01
CA ILE A 201 18.11 4.18 5.76
C ILE A 201 18.66 5.58 5.50
N SER A 202 19.98 5.77 5.63
CA SER A 202 20.62 7.07 5.40
C SER A 202 20.44 7.55 3.96
N THR A 203 20.47 6.65 2.99
CA THR A 203 20.21 7.00 1.57
C THR A 203 18.81 7.56 1.39
N PHE A 204 17.78 6.88 1.91
CA PHE A 204 16.41 7.38 1.82
C PHE A 204 16.22 8.70 2.58
N ARG A 205 16.73 8.81 3.82
CA ARG A 205 16.67 10.06 4.60
C ARG A 205 17.30 11.24 3.86
N ASN A 206 18.45 11.04 3.24
CA ASN A 206 19.12 12.07 2.45
C ASN A 206 18.27 12.47 1.23
N ASN A 207 17.63 11.51 0.55
CA ASN A 207 16.73 11.81 -0.56
C ASN A 207 15.53 12.65 -0.12
N PHE A 208 14.87 12.30 1.00
CA PHE A 208 13.76 13.11 1.54
C PHE A 208 14.22 14.51 1.96
N ALA A 209 15.36 14.62 2.63
CA ALA A 209 15.94 15.91 3.03
C ALA A 209 16.26 16.80 1.81
N GLU A 210 16.86 16.23 0.77
CA GLU A 210 17.18 16.96 -0.46
C GLU A 210 15.93 17.41 -1.20
N ARG A 211 14.92 16.54 -1.34
CA ARG A 211 13.63 16.91 -1.96
C ARG A 211 12.96 18.03 -1.18
N LYS A 212 12.99 17.99 0.15
CA LYS A 212 12.45 19.05 1.00
C LYS A 212 13.19 20.36 0.78
N ARG A 213 14.53 20.34 0.77
CA ARG A 213 15.36 21.52 0.48
C ARG A 213 15.00 22.16 -0.87
N ILE A 214 14.81 21.34 -1.91
CA ILE A 214 14.40 21.83 -3.23
C ILE A 214 12.98 22.40 -3.19
N MET A 215 12.04 21.74 -2.52
CA MET A 215 10.66 22.21 -2.36
C MET A 215 10.60 23.56 -1.62
N ASP A 216 11.37 23.70 -0.54
CA ASP A 216 11.47 24.93 0.23
C ASP A 216 11.98 26.09 -0.64
N GLY A 217 13.00 25.83 -1.49
CA GLY A 217 13.46 26.81 -2.48
C GLY A 217 12.41 27.19 -3.53
N ILE A 218 11.61 26.22 -4.01
CA ILE A 218 10.48 26.52 -4.92
C ILE A 218 9.44 27.39 -4.21
N MET A 219 9.17 27.12 -2.94
CA MET A 219 8.21 27.88 -2.14
C MET A 219 8.68 29.34 -1.94
N GLU A 220 9.96 29.55 -1.63
CA GLU A 220 10.56 30.89 -1.55
C GLU A 220 10.43 31.65 -2.89
N GLU A 221 10.66 30.98 -4.02
CA GLU A 221 10.49 31.59 -5.36
C GLU A 221 9.02 31.91 -5.69
N CYS A 222 8.06 31.19 -5.09
CA CYS A 222 6.64 31.31 -5.38
C CYS A 222 5.86 32.18 -4.39
N GLU A 223 6.49 32.69 -3.34
CA GLU A 223 5.83 33.50 -2.31
C GLU A 223 5.18 34.76 -2.92
N GLY A 224 3.90 34.98 -2.59
CA GLY A 224 3.11 36.09 -3.11
C GLY A 224 2.69 35.95 -4.58
N THR A 225 2.97 34.81 -5.22
CA THR A 225 2.52 34.52 -6.59
C THR A 225 1.20 33.74 -6.60
N PRO A 226 0.45 33.72 -7.72
CA PRO A 226 -0.80 32.96 -7.81
C PRO A 226 -0.68 31.44 -7.61
N VAL A 227 0.54 30.89 -7.62
CA VAL A 227 0.78 29.43 -7.49
C VAL A 227 1.26 29.01 -6.10
N GLU A 228 1.46 29.96 -5.18
CA GLU A 228 1.91 29.71 -3.80
C GLU A 228 1.12 28.58 -3.12
N GLU A 229 -0.22 28.66 -3.16
CA GLU A 229 -1.07 27.67 -2.48
C GLU A 229 -0.93 26.26 -3.09
N VAL A 230 -0.67 26.18 -4.40
CA VAL A 230 -0.44 24.88 -5.07
C VAL A 230 0.87 24.27 -4.58
N ILE A 231 1.94 25.06 -4.51
CA ILE A 231 3.24 24.61 -4.02
C ILE A 231 3.18 24.23 -2.55
N LYS A 232 2.48 25.01 -1.72
CA LYS A 232 2.28 24.75 -0.30
C LYS A 232 1.59 23.40 -0.06
N ASN A 233 0.58 23.06 -0.85
CA ASN A 233 -0.06 21.76 -0.79
C ASN A 233 0.93 20.62 -1.15
N LYS A 234 1.77 20.81 -2.17
CA LYS A 234 2.82 19.81 -2.51
C LYS A 234 3.89 19.67 -1.44
N GLN A 235 4.23 20.75 -0.75
CA GLN A 235 5.13 20.71 0.40
C GLN A 235 4.51 19.94 1.58
N TYR A 236 3.20 20.09 1.82
CA TYR A 236 2.48 19.28 2.79
C TYR A 236 2.54 17.78 2.43
N ASP A 237 2.23 17.41 1.19
CA ASP A 237 2.31 16.02 0.71
C ASP A 237 3.71 15.41 0.97
N LEU A 238 4.77 16.18 0.67
CA LEU A 238 6.15 15.74 0.89
C LEU A 238 6.51 15.55 2.38
N ASN A 239 5.96 16.40 3.25
CA ASN A 239 6.13 16.24 4.70
C ASN A 239 5.38 15.01 5.21
N GLU A 240 4.18 14.73 4.70
CA GLU A 240 3.41 13.53 5.03
C GLU A 240 4.19 12.27 4.65
N HIS A 241 4.74 12.22 3.43
CA HIS A 241 5.62 11.11 3.02
C HIS A 241 6.87 10.96 3.90
N THR A 242 7.44 12.07 4.40
CA THR A 242 8.57 11.99 5.33
C THR A 242 8.15 11.33 6.65
N MET A 243 6.94 11.62 7.14
CA MET A 243 6.38 10.98 8.33
C MET A 243 6.10 9.49 8.10
N ASP A 244 5.55 9.14 6.93
CA ASP A 244 5.30 7.75 6.54
C ASP A 244 6.61 6.95 6.51
N PHE A 245 7.67 7.52 5.93
CA PHE A 245 8.98 6.89 5.90
C PHE A 245 9.47 6.57 7.33
N GLU A 246 9.43 7.53 8.25
CA GLU A 246 9.86 7.31 9.64
C GLU A 246 8.97 6.29 10.37
N SER A 247 7.68 6.22 10.05
CA SER A 247 6.79 5.17 10.57
C SER A 247 7.21 3.78 10.09
N ILE A 248 7.51 3.63 8.80
CA ILE A 248 8.01 2.36 8.23
C ILE A 248 9.34 1.98 8.91
N MET A 249 10.25 2.93 9.09
CA MET A 249 11.54 2.68 9.75
C MET A 249 11.35 2.21 11.20
N LYS A 250 10.39 2.80 11.92
CA LYS A 250 10.04 2.38 13.27
C LYS A 250 9.52 0.94 13.29
N GLU A 251 8.61 0.58 12.39
CA GLU A 251 8.10 -0.79 12.27
C GLU A 251 9.19 -1.80 11.87
N ALA A 252 10.11 -1.42 10.98
CA ALA A 252 11.23 -2.27 10.61
C ALA A 252 12.18 -2.49 11.81
N THR A 253 12.47 -1.42 12.57
CA THR A 253 13.31 -1.49 13.76
C THR A 253 12.68 -2.38 14.84
N ASP A 254 11.37 -2.25 15.04
CA ASP A 254 10.59 -3.10 15.93
C ASP A 254 10.69 -4.57 15.53
N LEU A 255 10.52 -4.88 14.24
CA LEU A 255 10.70 -6.23 13.70
C LEU A 255 12.10 -6.81 13.96
N LYS A 256 13.17 -6.01 13.74
CA LYS A 256 14.55 -6.42 14.05
C LYS A 256 14.73 -6.67 15.54
N SER A 257 14.09 -5.87 16.38
CA SER A 257 14.17 -6.03 17.84
C SER A 257 13.54 -7.35 18.30
N LEU A 258 12.43 -7.78 17.69
CA LEU A 258 11.75 -9.04 18.01
C LEU A 258 12.57 -10.29 17.64
N ALA A 259 13.41 -10.19 16.61
CA ALA A 259 14.32 -11.27 16.22
C ALA A 259 15.36 -11.60 17.31
N THR A 260 15.69 -10.63 18.17
CA THR A 260 16.70 -10.82 19.23
C THR A 260 16.24 -11.76 20.35
N PRO A 261 15.08 -11.54 21.02
CA PRO A 261 14.49 -12.51 21.95
C PRO A 261 14.36 -13.91 21.38
N LEU A 262 13.93 -14.03 20.12
CA LEU A 262 13.77 -15.33 19.45
C LEU A 262 15.10 -16.09 19.36
N LYS A 263 16.18 -15.40 18.95
CA LYS A 263 17.54 -15.97 18.91
C LYS A 263 18.03 -16.42 20.29
N GLN A 264 17.75 -15.63 21.32
CA GLN A 264 18.13 -15.96 22.70
C GLN A 264 17.43 -17.24 23.19
N VAL A 265 16.10 -17.35 23.01
CA VAL A 265 15.34 -18.54 23.40
C VAL A 265 15.79 -19.77 22.62
N LYS A 266 16.06 -19.63 21.31
CA LYS A 266 16.61 -20.75 20.54
C LYS A 266 17.96 -21.22 21.09
N THR A 267 18.85 -20.28 21.41
CA THR A 267 20.16 -20.61 21.99
C THR A 267 20.01 -21.37 23.31
N ILE A 268 18.99 -21.01 24.13
CA ILE A 268 18.65 -21.76 25.34
C ILE A 268 18.16 -23.17 25.00
N GLU A 269 17.28 -23.33 24.02
CA GLU A 269 16.79 -24.65 23.58
C GLU A 269 17.94 -25.55 23.10
N ASP A 270 18.86 -25.02 22.29
CA ASP A 270 20.03 -25.74 21.80
C ASP A 270 20.94 -26.17 22.96
N SER A 271 21.16 -25.27 23.95
CA SER A 271 21.92 -25.58 25.17
C SER A 271 21.27 -26.67 26.02
N VAL A 272 19.95 -26.63 26.22
CA VAL A 272 19.20 -27.70 26.89
C VAL A 272 19.28 -28.99 26.10
N THR A 273 19.25 -28.93 24.77
CA THR A 273 19.36 -30.11 23.91
C THR A 273 20.71 -30.80 24.05
N GLN A 274 21.79 -30.03 24.03
CA GLN A 274 23.14 -30.54 24.25
C GLN A 274 23.26 -31.16 25.64
N LYS A 275 22.84 -30.43 26.70
CA LYS A 275 22.96 -30.90 28.08
C LYS A 275 22.11 -32.15 28.34
N ALA A 276 20.92 -32.24 27.75
CA ALA A 276 20.08 -33.44 27.81
C ALA A 276 20.77 -34.65 27.13
N GLY A 277 21.52 -34.44 26.03
CA GLY A 277 22.31 -35.50 25.41
C GLY A 277 23.39 -36.10 26.33
N GLU A 278 23.87 -35.32 27.31
CA GLU A 278 24.89 -35.72 28.28
C GLU A 278 24.29 -36.31 29.58
N LEU A 279 23.19 -35.73 30.06
CA LEU A 279 22.65 -35.98 31.40
C LEU A 279 21.37 -36.82 31.45
N LEU A 280 20.65 -36.97 30.35
CA LEU A 280 19.39 -37.73 30.30
C LEU A 280 19.66 -39.24 30.27
N ILE A 281 20.26 -39.77 31.34
CA ILE A 281 20.61 -41.18 31.50
C ILE A 281 19.54 -41.82 32.40
N PRO A 282 18.69 -42.73 31.89
CA PRO A 282 17.52 -43.26 32.61
C PRO A 282 17.81 -44.00 33.92
N SER A 283 19.08 -44.34 34.17
CA SER A 283 19.53 -45.11 35.33
C SER A 283 20.34 -44.29 36.35
N ASP A 284 20.61 -43.00 36.08
CA ASP A 284 21.49 -42.17 36.91
C ASP A 284 20.70 -41.01 37.54
N ALA A 285 20.26 -41.21 38.79
CA ALA A 285 19.43 -40.23 39.49
C ALA A 285 20.13 -38.88 39.69
N HIS A 286 21.45 -38.86 39.92
CA HIS A 286 22.18 -37.61 40.12
C HIS A 286 22.21 -36.78 38.84
N LYS A 287 22.47 -37.41 37.69
CA LYS A 287 22.50 -36.70 36.40
C LYS A 287 21.11 -36.22 35.98
N LEU A 288 20.06 -37.00 36.26
CA LEU A 288 18.68 -36.58 36.01
C LEU A 288 18.32 -35.36 36.87
N GLN A 289 18.73 -35.33 38.14
CA GLN A 289 18.48 -34.19 39.03
C GLN A 289 19.25 -32.94 38.61
N GLU A 290 20.53 -33.08 38.21
CA GLU A 290 21.32 -31.99 37.62
C GLU A 290 20.65 -31.41 36.37
N LEU A 291 20.08 -32.27 35.51
CA LEU A 291 19.37 -31.83 34.31
C LEU A 291 18.07 -31.06 34.64
N ILE A 292 17.31 -31.53 35.64
CA ILE A 292 16.07 -30.87 36.07
C ILE A 292 16.37 -29.47 36.63
N GLU A 293 17.39 -29.34 37.49
CA GLU A 293 17.82 -28.05 38.05
C GLU A 293 18.30 -27.09 36.94
N PHE A 294 19.11 -27.60 36.01
CA PHE A 294 19.56 -26.82 34.85
C PHE A 294 18.38 -26.30 34.01
N ILE A 295 17.41 -27.16 33.68
CA ILE A 295 16.24 -26.74 32.90
C ILE A 295 15.40 -25.73 33.68
N ALA A 296 15.20 -25.92 34.99
CA ALA A 296 14.42 -24.99 35.82
C ALA A 296 15.02 -23.57 35.83
N ASP A 297 16.35 -23.44 35.82
CA ASP A 297 17.00 -22.13 35.70
C ASP A 297 16.83 -21.52 34.30
N LYS A 298 16.84 -22.34 33.24
CA LYS A 298 16.58 -21.88 31.87
C LYS A 298 15.14 -21.47 31.62
N GLU A 299 14.17 -22.11 32.26
CA GLU A 299 12.76 -21.69 32.23
C GLU A 299 12.57 -20.27 32.80
N LYS A 300 13.27 -19.93 33.91
CA LYS A 300 13.26 -18.56 34.47
C LYS A 300 13.84 -17.54 33.49
N GLU A 301 14.93 -17.90 32.81
CA GLU A 301 15.57 -17.03 31.81
C GLU A 301 14.63 -16.75 30.63
N ILE A 302 13.93 -17.76 30.12
CA ILE A 302 12.92 -17.61 29.05
C ILE A 302 11.76 -16.73 29.50
N GLN A 303 11.30 -16.88 30.75
CA GLN A 303 10.24 -16.04 31.30
C GLN A 303 10.62 -14.55 31.30
N LEU A 304 11.84 -14.22 31.73
CA LEU A 304 12.36 -12.85 31.68
C LEU A 304 12.44 -12.31 30.24
N ILE A 305 12.85 -13.14 29.28
CA ILE A 305 12.90 -12.77 27.86
C ILE A 305 11.49 -12.44 27.33
N LYS A 306 10.49 -13.27 27.62
CA LYS A 306 9.09 -13.03 27.22
C LYS A 306 8.54 -11.73 27.79
N GLU A 307 8.77 -11.48 29.09
CA GLU A 307 8.35 -10.24 29.76
C GLU A 307 9.03 -8.99 29.18
N GLY A 308 10.22 -9.16 28.58
CA GLY A 308 10.93 -8.11 27.86
C GLY A 308 10.31 -7.71 26.52
N ILE A 309 9.44 -8.53 25.92
CA ILE A 309 8.79 -8.24 24.64
C ILE A 309 7.64 -7.24 24.87
N LYS A 310 7.90 -5.97 24.52
CA LYS A 310 6.94 -4.87 24.71
C LYS A 310 6.18 -4.57 23.42
N GLY A 311 4.92 -5.02 23.35
CA GLY A 311 4.01 -4.62 22.28
C GLY A 311 2.78 -5.52 22.19
N ALA A 312 1.72 -5.03 21.56
CA ALA A 312 0.43 -5.72 21.49
C ALA A 312 0.00 -6.06 20.04
N SER A 313 0.84 -5.78 19.03
CA SER A 313 0.49 -6.11 17.65
C SER A 313 0.57 -7.62 17.41
N GLU A 314 -0.10 -8.09 16.36
CA GLU A 314 -0.16 -9.53 16.04
C GLU A 314 1.22 -10.18 15.92
N ILE A 315 2.21 -9.47 15.36
CA ILE A 315 3.57 -10.01 15.21
C ILE A 315 4.29 -10.21 16.56
N HIS A 316 3.98 -9.40 17.57
CA HIS A 316 4.45 -9.60 18.94
C HIS A 316 3.81 -10.84 19.54
N GLN A 317 2.50 -10.99 19.39
CA GLN A 317 1.78 -12.16 19.89
C GLN A 317 2.28 -13.44 19.22
N GLN A 318 2.55 -13.41 17.92
CA GLN A 318 3.12 -14.54 17.17
C GLN A 318 4.55 -14.86 17.62
N THR A 319 5.35 -13.84 17.94
CA THR A 319 6.69 -14.04 18.52
C THR A 319 6.59 -14.72 19.89
N ILE A 320 5.68 -14.26 20.76
CA ILE A 320 5.45 -14.87 22.08
C ILE A 320 4.99 -16.32 21.92
N ARG A 321 4.02 -16.62 21.04
CA ARG A 321 3.56 -17.99 20.77
C ARG A 321 4.70 -18.89 20.25
N ALA A 322 5.57 -18.38 19.38
CA ALA A 322 6.73 -19.14 18.91
C ALA A 322 7.70 -19.47 20.04
N ILE A 323 7.94 -18.51 20.95
CA ILE A 323 8.74 -18.71 22.16
C ILE A 323 8.07 -19.74 23.09
N GLU A 324 6.75 -19.69 23.28
CA GLU A 324 6.01 -20.68 24.08
C GLU A 324 6.15 -22.10 23.50
N ASN A 325 6.16 -22.25 22.17
CA ASN A 325 6.40 -23.54 21.52
C ASN A 325 7.83 -24.07 21.79
N LEU A 326 8.84 -23.19 21.76
CA LEU A 326 10.21 -23.55 22.12
C LEU A 326 10.32 -23.93 23.61
N GLU A 327 9.64 -23.19 24.48
CA GLU A 327 9.56 -23.49 25.91
C GLU A 327 8.91 -24.85 26.18
N GLN A 328 7.86 -25.23 25.43
CA GLN A 328 7.26 -26.55 25.51
C GLN A 328 8.24 -27.68 25.12
N SER A 329 9.09 -27.46 24.10
CA SER A 329 10.15 -28.41 23.73
C SER A 329 11.11 -28.67 24.90
N ILE A 330 11.48 -27.62 25.62
CA ILE A 330 12.34 -27.67 26.82
C ILE A 330 11.62 -28.39 27.98
N ARG A 331 10.36 -28.05 28.26
CA ARG A 331 9.54 -28.68 29.31
C ARG A 331 9.39 -30.18 29.12
N LYS A 332 9.17 -30.65 27.89
CA LYS A 332 9.10 -32.09 27.59
C LYS A 332 10.36 -32.86 28.00
N LYS A 333 11.54 -32.24 27.90
CA LYS A 333 12.80 -32.87 28.33
C LYS A 333 12.89 -32.97 29.85
N LYS A 334 12.38 -31.95 30.55
CA LYS A 334 12.27 -31.97 32.02
C LYS A 334 11.30 -33.05 32.49
N GLU A 335 10.10 -33.10 31.91
CA GLU A 335 9.09 -34.14 32.20
C GLU A 335 9.65 -35.56 31.95
N GLN A 336 10.44 -35.74 30.89
CA GLN A 336 11.11 -37.01 30.62
C GLN A 336 12.15 -37.37 31.69
N ALA A 337 12.93 -36.39 32.16
CA ALA A 337 13.89 -36.59 33.23
C ALA A 337 13.21 -36.93 34.57
N GLU A 338 12.14 -36.21 34.91
CA GLU A 338 11.31 -36.45 36.09
C GLU A 338 10.68 -37.85 36.06
N PHE A 339 10.17 -38.28 34.90
CA PHE A 339 9.62 -39.63 34.72
C PHE A 339 10.67 -40.73 34.96
N PHE A 340 11.90 -40.55 34.48
CA PHE A 340 12.97 -41.52 34.76
C PHE A 340 13.37 -41.51 36.23
N LEU A 341 13.42 -40.35 36.86
CA LEU A 341 13.72 -40.22 38.29
C LEU A 341 12.68 -40.96 39.14
N GLN A 342 11.39 -40.79 38.83
CA GLN A 342 10.30 -41.50 39.50
C GLN A 342 10.44 -43.03 39.33
N LYS A 343 10.76 -43.52 38.14
CA LYS A 343 10.99 -44.96 37.90
C LYS A 343 12.16 -45.53 38.72
N ILE A 344 13.21 -44.75 38.96
CA ILE A 344 14.32 -45.18 39.82
C ILE A 344 13.83 -45.29 41.27
N SER A 345 13.06 -44.31 41.75
CA SER A 345 12.45 -44.31 43.08
C SER A 345 11.49 -45.49 43.29
N ASP A 346 10.63 -45.77 42.32
CA ASP A 346 9.66 -46.86 42.39
C ASP A 346 10.36 -48.23 42.42
N LYS A 347 11.40 -48.44 41.60
CA LYS A 347 12.23 -49.66 41.65
C LYS A 347 12.99 -49.82 42.96
N SER A 348 13.46 -48.72 43.55
CA SER A 348 14.08 -48.74 44.87
C SER A 348 13.07 -49.11 45.96
N SER A 349 11.80 -48.74 45.78
CA SER A 349 10.71 -49.03 46.72
C SER A 349 10.18 -50.47 46.56
N GLU A 350 10.06 -50.98 45.33
CA GLU A 350 9.71 -52.39 45.04
C GLU A 350 10.81 -53.36 45.51
N ALA A 351 12.09 -52.98 45.39
CA ALA A 351 13.20 -53.77 45.94
C ALA A 351 13.20 -53.82 47.48
N GLN A 352 12.50 -52.89 48.15
CA GLN A 352 12.29 -52.88 49.60
C GLN A 352 11.00 -53.59 50.04
N GLN A 353 10.13 -54.01 49.11
CA GLN A 353 8.83 -54.66 49.41
C GLN A 353 8.80 -56.18 49.17
N ILE A 354 9.94 -56.83 48.92
CA ILE A 354 10.02 -58.31 48.74
C ILE A 354 10.11 -59.07 50.07
N GLU A 355 10.02 -58.40 51.23
CA GLU A 355 10.15 -59.05 52.55
C GLU A 355 8.90 -59.05 53.45
N ASP A 356 7.68 -58.83 52.93
CA ASP A 356 6.49 -59.14 53.72
C ASP A 356 5.27 -59.61 52.91
N HIS A 357 4.63 -60.66 53.42
CA HIS A 357 3.70 -61.56 52.75
C HIS A 357 2.21 -61.12 52.76
N GLN A 358 1.49 -61.66 51.77
CA GLN A 358 0.13 -62.24 51.79
C GLN A 358 -1.16 -61.42 51.51
N GLU A 359 -1.82 -61.84 50.42
CA GLU A 359 -3.25 -62.16 50.20
C GLU A 359 -4.36 -61.24 50.76
N ASP A 360 -5.30 -60.78 49.90
CA ASP A 360 -6.57 -61.51 49.66
C ASP A 360 -7.42 -60.88 48.53
N VAL A 361 -8.34 -61.71 48.04
CA VAL A 361 -9.22 -61.71 46.87
C VAL A 361 -10.35 -60.67 46.88
N SER A 362 -10.76 -60.15 45.71
CA SER A 362 -12.17 -60.16 45.22
C SER A 362 -12.40 -59.40 43.90
N THR A 363 -13.04 -60.09 42.94
CA THR A 363 -13.93 -59.54 41.88
C THR A 363 -15.36 -60.03 42.21
N PRO A 364 -16.47 -59.64 41.54
CA PRO A 364 -16.63 -58.84 40.31
C PRO A 364 -17.79 -57.80 40.33
N GLN A 365 -17.86 -56.88 39.36
CA GLN A 365 -19.17 -56.56 38.76
C GLN A 365 -19.12 -55.96 37.36
N LYS A 366 -19.89 -56.58 36.48
CA LYS A 366 -20.16 -56.25 35.08
C LYS A 366 -21.39 -55.33 35.06
N SER A 367 -21.29 -54.15 34.47
CA SER A 367 -22.47 -53.38 34.04
C SER A 367 -22.21 -52.68 32.71
N SER A 368 -22.78 -53.26 31.66
CA SER A 368 -23.21 -52.56 30.46
C SER A 368 -24.12 -51.39 30.84
N THR A 369 -24.06 -50.25 30.14
CA THR A 369 -25.21 -49.66 29.40
C THR A 369 -24.83 -48.32 28.72
N LYS A 370 -24.93 -48.32 27.38
CA LYS A 370 -25.33 -47.24 26.44
C LYS A 370 -24.74 -45.83 26.62
N SER A 371 -23.87 -45.47 25.68
CA SER A 371 -23.65 -44.09 25.22
C SER A 371 -24.10 -43.98 23.75
N GLU A 372 -25.21 -43.31 23.46
CA GLU A 372 -25.56 -42.77 22.12
C GLU A 372 -26.92 -42.07 22.18
N PRO A 373 -26.94 -40.75 22.49
CA PRO A 373 -27.68 -39.82 21.61
C PRO A 373 -26.90 -38.54 21.25
N LYS A 374 -25.81 -38.19 21.96
CA LYS A 374 -25.13 -36.88 21.80
C LYS A 374 -24.26 -36.74 20.55
N ASN A 375 -23.73 -37.84 20.01
CA ASN A 375 -22.82 -37.78 18.84
C ASN A 375 -23.57 -37.61 17.52
N GLU A 376 -24.79 -38.13 17.42
CA GLU A 376 -25.61 -38.02 16.20
C GLU A 376 -26.13 -36.59 16.02
N GLU A 377 -26.59 -35.93 17.09
CA GLU A 377 -27.07 -34.55 17.04
C GLU A 377 -25.96 -33.54 16.68
N ALA A 378 -24.74 -33.75 17.19
CA ALA A 378 -23.57 -32.94 16.84
C ALA A 378 -23.19 -33.12 15.36
N PHE A 379 -23.22 -34.35 14.86
CA PHE A 379 -22.93 -34.65 13.46
C PHE A 379 -23.97 -34.05 12.50
N ILE A 380 -25.27 -34.16 12.84
CA ILE A 380 -26.36 -33.53 12.10
C ILE A 380 -26.19 -32.00 12.08
N THR A 381 -25.82 -31.40 13.21
CA THR A 381 -25.57 -29.95 13.31
C THR A 381 -24.42 -29.51 12.40
N LYS A 382 -23.30 -30.24 12.41
CA LYS A 382 -22.14 -29.99 11.53
C LYS A 382 -22.52 -30.06 10.05
N LYS A 383 -23.28 -31.09 9.67
CA LYS A 383 -23.79 -31.26 8.31
C LYS A 383 -24.71 -30.10 7.90
N ASN A 384 -25.62 -29.69 8.78
CA ASN A 384 -26.52 -28.56 8.53
C ASN A 384 -25.76 -27.24 8.34
N ARG A 385 -24.71 -26.98 9.12
CA ARG A 385 -23.88 -25.77 8.99
C ARG A 385 -23.07 -25.73 7.68
N LEU A 386 -22.58 -26.88 7.23
CA LEU A 386 -21.92 -26.98 5.92
C LEU A 386 -22.92 -26.82 4.76
N GLN A 387 -24.10 -27.42 4.88
CA GLN A 387 -25.18 -27.23 3.91
C GLN A 387 -25.66 -25.78 3.85
N GLU A 388 -25.69 -25.09 4.99
CA GLU A 388 -25.99 -23.67 5.08
C GLU A 388 -24.96 -22.81 4.34
N ALA A 389 -23.67 -23.13 4.45
CA ALA A 389 -22.61 -22.48 3.68
C ALA A 389 -22.80 -22.66 2.16
N ILE A 390 -23.14 -23.88 1.72
CA ILE A 390 -23.44 -24.18 0.31
C ILE A 390 -24.67 -23.41 -0.17
N SER A 391 -25.74 -23.38 0.63
CA SER A 391 -26.97 -22.64 0.34
C SER A 391 -26.71 -21.14 0.17
N LEU A 392 -25.85 -20.57 1.02
CA LEU A 392 -25.44 -19.17 0.94
C LEU A 392 -24.70 -18.86 -0.37
N ILE A 393 -23.78 -19.73 -0.79
CA ILE A 393 -23.03 -19.60 -2.05
C ILE A 393 -23.98 -19.64 -3.26
N GLU A 394 -24.90 -20.61 -3.28
CA GLU A 394 -25.87 -20.75 -4.38
C GLU A 394 -26.87 -19.60 -4.42
N THR A 395 -27.31 -19.10 -3.26
CA THR A 395 -28.16 -17.91 -3.17
C THR A 395 -27.49 -16.71 -3.85
N TYR A 396 -26.23 -16.44 -3.49
CA TYR A 396 -25.47 -15.34 -4.08
C TYR A 396 -25.23 -15.52 -5.58
N LYS A 397 -24.89 -16.74 -6.01
CA LYS A 397 -24.75 -17.09 -7.42
C LYS A 397 -26.03 -16.75 -8.20
N GLY A 398 -27.19 -17.18 -7.70
CA GLY A 398 -28.49 -16.91 -8.30
C GLY A 398 -28.80 -15.41 -8.42
N THR A 399 -28.43 -14.61 -7.41
CA THR A 399 -28.55 -13.14 -7.47
C THR A 399 -27.73 -12.55 -8.62
N ILE A 400 -26.45 -12.93 -8.76
CA ILE A 400 -25.58 -12.43 -9.83
C ILE A 400 -26.09 -12.88 -11.21
N GLU A 401 -26.57 -14.11 -11.33
CA GLU A 401 -27.13 -14.64 -12.59
C GLU A 401 -28.38 -13.88 -13.03
N LYS A 402 -29.28 -13.52 -12.09
CA LYS A 402 -30.44 -12.67 -12.37
C LYS A 402 -30.00 -11.28 -12.85
N GLU A 403 -29.05 -10.65 -12.15
CA GLU A 403 -28.50 -9.33 -12.53
C GLU A 403 -27.85 -9.35 -13.92
N GLN A 404 -27.09 -10.41 -14.24
CA GLN A 404 -26.43 -10.57 -15.54
C GLN A 404 -27.42 -10.75 -16.71
N LYS A 405 -28.61 -11.28 -16.45
CA LYS A 405 -29.70 -11.40 -17.44
C LYS A 405 -30.47 -10.09 -17.62
N GLN A 406 -30.55 -9.25 -16.59
CA GLN A 406 -31.38 -8.03 -16.56
C GLN A 406 -30.67 -6.78 -17.13
N PHE A 407 -29.34 -6.70 -17.07
CA PHE A 407 -28.57 -5.55 -17.56
C PHE A 407 -27.80 -5.87 -18.87
N SER A 408 -28.13 -5.20 -19.97
CA SER A 408 -27.61 -5.48 -21.32
C SER A 408 -26.36 -4.67 -21.75
N VAL A 409 -25.61 -4.07 -20.82
CA VAL A 409 -24.57 -3.07 -21.17
C VAL A 409 -23.14 -3.47 -20.75
N LYS A 410 -22.24 -3.41 -21.74
CA LYS A 410 -20.76 -3.47 -21.74
C LYS A 410 -20.08 -4.82 -21.36
N PHE A 411 -19.21 -5.26 -22.28
CA PHE A 411 -18.40 -6.49 -22.26
C PHE A 411 -17.67 -6.75 -20.91
N PHE A 412 -17.23 -5.69 -20.23
CA PHE A 412 -16.49 -5.77 -18.97
C PHE A 412 -17.34 -6.22 -17.77
N TYR A 413 -18.62 -5.87 -17.69
CA TYR A 413 -19.49 -6.31 -16.60
C TYR A 413 -19.80 -7.82 -16.68
N LYS A 414 -19.99 -8.31 -17.91
CA LYS A 414 -20.26 -9.74 -18.18
C LYS A 414 -19.08 -10.64 -17.83
N SER A 415 -17.84 -10.21 -18.15
CA SER A 415 -16.62 -10.99 -17.84
C SER A 415 -16.36 -11.10 -16.33
N ARG A 416 -16.58 -10.04 -15.54
CA ARG A 416 -16.38 -10.04 -14.08
C ARG A 416 -17.43 -10.87 -13.34
N ASN A 417 -18.71 -10.75 -13.72
CA ASN A 417 -19.76 -11.56 -13.12
C ASN A 417 -19.60 -13.04 -13.46
N GLN A 418 -19.15 -13.38 -14.67
CA GLN A 418 -18.83 -14.76 -15.03
C GLN A 418 -17.73 -15.35 -14.14
N ALA A 419 -16.68 -14.58 -13.81
CA ALA A 419 -15.63 -15.05 -12.92
C ALA A 419 -16.16 -15.35 -11.50
N LYS A 420 -17.09 -14.52 -10.99
CA LYS A 420 -17.74 -14.74 -9.69
C LYS A 420 -18.65 -15.96 -9.70
N ILE A 421 -19.45 -16.13 -10.75
CA ILE A 421 -20.31 -17.31 -10.93
C ILE A 421 -19.46 -18.58 -10.96
N SER A 422 -18.39 -18.60 -11.77
CA SER A 422 -17.49 -19.75 -11.83
C SER A 422 -16.80 -20.05 -10.49
N TYR A 423 -16.47 -19.02 -9.71
CA TYR A 423 -15.96 -19.23 -8.35
C TYR A 423 -17.00 -19.88 -7.43
N CYS A 424 -18.24 -19.36 -7.42
CA CYS A 424 -19.32 -19.94 -6.63
C CYS A 424 -19.61 -21.39 -7.04
N GLU A 425 -19.59 -21.70 -8.34
CA GLU A 425 -19.78 -23.06 -8.85
C GLU A 425 -18.70 -24.03 -8.39
N LEU A 426 -17.42 -23.63 -8.50
CA LEU A 426 -16.30 -24.46 -8.10
C LEU A 426 -16.28 -24.66 -6.58
N LEU A 427 -16.53 -23.59 -5.80
CA LEU A 427 -16.55 -23.68 -4.35
C LEU A 427 -17.73 -24.53 -3.85
N ALA A 428 -18.94 -24.32 -4.38
CA ALA A 428 -20.09 -25.14 -4.01
C ALA A 428 -19.89 -26.62 -4.41
N LYS A 429 -19.23 -26.88 -5.55
CA LYS A 429 -18.87 -28.24 -5.96
C LYS A 429 -17.90 -28.90 -4.97
N GLU A 430 -16.82 -28.20 -4.61
CA GLU A 430 -15.82 -28.70 -3.67
C GLU A 430 -16.44 -28.97 -2.29
N LEU A 431 -17.25 -28.04 -1.78
CA LEU A 431 -17.92 -28.24 -0.49
C LEU A 431 -18.94 -29.38 -0.53
N ARG A 432 -19.66 -29.58 -1.64
CA ARG A 432 -20.58 -30.73 -1.80
C ARG A 432 -19.84 -32.07 -1.75
N SER A 433 -18.66 -32.18 -2.36
CA SER A 433 -17.87 -33.42 -2.23
C SER A 433 -17.38 -33.66 -0.80
N GLN A 434 -17.14 -32.59 -0.03
CA GLN A 434 -16.74 -32.70 1.39
C GLN A 434 -17.92 -33.05 2.32
N VAL A 435 -19.18 -32.80 1.92
CA VAL A 435 -20.37 -33.21 2.69
C VAL A 435 -20.48 -34.73 2.80
N GLU A 436 -20.07 -35.46 1.76
CA GLU A 436 -20.14 -36.93 1.72
C GLU A 436 -19.03 -37.59 2.56
N SER A 437 -17.90 -36.91 2.76
CA SER A 437 -16.75 -37.39 3.55
C SER A 437 -16.70 -36.83 4.99
N LEU A 438 -17.73 -36.07 5.39
CA LEU A 438 -17.80 -35.41 6.69
C LEU A 438 -17.89 -36.43 7.82
N ASN A 439 -17.08 -36.25 8.87
CA ASN A 439 -17.09 -37.08 10.08
C ASN A 439 -17.05 -36.22 11.36
N PHE A 440 -17.08 -36.85 12.54
CA PHE A 440 -17.10 -36.13 13.82
C PHE A 440 -15.86 -35.24 14.03
N GLU A 441 -14.68 -35.66 13.61
CA GLU A 441 -13.40 -34.94 13.78
C GLU A 441 -13.20 -33.81 12.76
N SER A 442 -14.07 -33.72 11.75
CA SER A 442 -13.96 -32.74 10.67
C SER A 442 -14.12 -31.31 11.19
N ASN A 443 -13.17 -30.42 10.87
CA ASN A 443 -13.27 -29.00 11.18
C ASN A 443 -13.88 -28.24 9.99
N LEU A 444 -15.10 -27.70 10.15
CA LEU A 444 -15.78 -27.00 9.07
C LEU A 444 -15.04 -25.75 8.60
N HIS A 445 -14.39 -25.02 9.52
CA HIS A 445 -13.60 -23.84 9.20
C HIS A 445 -12.43 -24.22 8.27
N ASP A 446 -11.73 -25.31 8.58
CA ASP A 446 -10.61 -25.79 7.77
C ASP A 446 -11.08 -26.33 6.42
N ILE A 447 -12.20 -27.07 6.40
CA ILE A 447 -12.81 -27.57 5.15
C ILE A 447 -13.13 -26.40 4.20
N ILE A 448 -13.77 -25.34 4.71
CA ILE A 448 -14.15 -24.19 3.91
C ILE A 448 -12.91 -23.42 3.41
N ASN A 449 -11.92 -23.20 4.27
CA ASN A 449 -10.69 -22.49 3.88
C ASN A 449 -9.82 -23.31 2.91
N ASN A 450 -9.75 -24.63 3.07
CA ASN A 450 -9.07 -25.52 2.13
C ASN A 450 -9.77 -25.52 0.76
N ALA A 451 -11.09 -25.64 0.73
CA ALA A 451 -11.86 -25.54 -0.51
C ALA A 451 -11.67 -24.18 -1.20
N HIS A 452 -11.65 -23.09 -0.43
CA HIS A 452 -11.32 -21.76 -0.96
C HIS A 452 -9.91 -21.71 -1.57
N ASN A 453 -8.92 -22.25 -0.87
CA ASN A 453 -7.53 -22.27 -1.34
C ASN A 453 -7.38 -23.09 -2.62
N GLU A 454 -8.00 -24.27 -2.71
CA GLU A 454 -7.94 -25.10 -3.92
C GLU A 454 -8.60 -24.43 -5.12
N VAL A 455 -9.77 -23.82 -4.94
CA VAL A 455 -10.46 -23.08 -6.03
C VAL A 455 -9.66 -21.84 -6.49
N THR A 456 -8.82 -21.27 -5.63
CA THR A 456 -8.04 -20.05 -5.94
C THR A 456 -6.58 -20.28 -6.33
N LYS A 457 -6.00 -21.47 -6.06
CA LYS A 457 -4.60 -21.82 -6.38
C LYS A 457 -4.30 -21.90 -7.88
N GLY A 458 -5.29 -22.18 -8.73
CA GLY A 458 -5.07 -22.53 -10.14
C GLY A 458 -5.17 -21.42 -11.19
N THR A 459 -5.49 -20.16 -10.84
CA THR A 459 -5.79 -19.14 -11.88
C THR A 459 -5.38 -17.72 -11.47
N GLY A 460 -4.11 -17.38 -11.73
CA GLY A 460 -3.51 -16.07 -11.37
C GLY A 460 -4.29 -14.85 -11.87
N ALA A 461 -4.99 -14.94 -13.02
CA ALA A 461 -5.84 -13.87 -13.54
C ALA A 461 -7.26 -13.83 -12.95
N LYS A 462 -7.80 -14.96 -12.43
CA LYS A 462 -9.15 -14.99 -11.82
C LYS A 462 -9.13 -14.63 -10.34
N LYS A 463 -7.98 -14.73 -9.65
CA LYS A 463 -7.83 -14.35 -8.24
C LYS A 463 -8.19 -12.88 -8.04
N GLU A 464 -7.65 -11.95 -8.86
CA GLU A 464 -8.02 -10.52 -8.78
C GLU A 464 -9.51 -10.24 -9.04
N LEU A 465 -10.13 -10.96 -9.99
CA LEU A 465 -11.54 -10.76 -10.38
C LEU A 465 -12.53 -11.27 -9.33
N THR A 466 -12.13 -12.27 -8.54
CA THR A 466 -12.93 -12.90 -7.48
C THR A 466 -12.66 -12.31 -6.10
N THR A 467 -11.55 -11.57 -5.92
CA THR A 467 -11.07 -11.18 -4.59
C THR A 467 -10.70 -9.69 -4.41
N LYS A 468 -10.78 -8.83 -5.44
CA LYS A 468 -10.58 -7.37 -5.27
C LYS A 468 -11.90 -6.60 -5.25
N GLY A 469 -12.16 -5.96 -4.10
CA GLY A 469 -13.25 -5.01 -3.90
C GLY A 469 -13.02 -3.73 -4.71
N GLY A 470 -13.67 -3.59 -5.86
CA GLY A 470 -13.78 -2.31 -6.56
C GLY A 470 -14.99 -1.51 -6.06
N SER A 471 -14.95 -0.19 -6.22
CA SER A 471 -15.94 0.84 -5.83
C SER A 471 -17.33 0.73 -6.48
N TYR A 472 -17.82 -0.46 -6.83
CA TYR A 472 -19.14 -0.67 -7.43
C TYR A 472 -19.94 -1.72 -6.65
N PHE A 473 -21.24 -1.48 -6.49
CA PHE A 473 -22.21 -2.19 -5.64
C PHE A 473 -22.18 -3.74 -5.66
N GLY A 474 -21.60 -4.38 -6.68
CA GLY A 474 -21.52 -5.85 -6.78
C GLY A 474 -20.24 -6.49 -6.19
N THR A 475 -19.18 -5.73 -5.92
CA THR A 475 -17.89 -6.27 -5.41
C THR A 475 -17.80 -6.32 -3.89
N SER A 476 -18.61 -5.54 -3.17
CA SER A 476 -18.76 -5.67 -1.72
C SER A 476 -19.44 -6.98 -1.34
N ARG A 477 -20.48 -7.39 -2.07
CA ARG A 477 -21.27 -8.60 -1.75
C ARG A 477 -20.47 -9.91 -1.82
N MET A 478 -19.51 -10.05 -2.75
CA MET A 478 -18.64 -11.23 -2.81
C MET A 478 -17.74 -11.32 -1.57
N LEU A 479 -17.21 -10.17 -1.12
CA LEU A 479 -16.41 -10.15 0.09
C LEU A 479 -17.26 -10.40 1.34
N SER A 480 -18.48 -9.86 1.40
CA SER A 480 -19.44 -10.17 2.46
C SER A 480 -19.79 -11.67 2.48
N LEU A 481 -19.99 -12.30 1.32
CA LEU A 481 -20.14 -13.75 1.21
C LEU A 481 -18.92 -14.48 1.78
N GLN A 482 -17.71 -14.14 1.33
CA GLN A 482 -16.48 -14.80 1.80
C GLN A 482 -16.27 -14.64 3.31
N ARG A 483 -16.63 -13.48 3.87
CA ARG A 483 -16.59 -13.23 5.31
C ARG A 483 -17.62 -14.04 6.06
N LEU A 484 -18.86 -14.12 5.57
CA LEU A 484 -19.90 -14.97 6.16
C LEU A 484 -19.55 -16.45 6.09
N LEU A 485 -18.77 -16.89 5.11
CA LEU A 485 -18.26 -18.26 5.03
C LEU A 485 -17.11 -18.55 6.01
N GLY A 486 -16.61 -17.55 6.74
CA GLY A 486 -15.45 -17.74 7.64
C GLY A 486 -14.12 -17.88 6.91
N ILE A 487 -13.99 -17.36 5.68
CA ILE A 487 -12.73 -17.44 4.93
C ILE A 487 -11.70 -16.48 5.55
N ASP A 488 -10.61 -17.02 6.09
CA ASP A 488 -9.58 -16.27 6.82
C ASP A 488 -8.95 -15.19 5.95
N GLU A 489 -8.68 -15.50 4.68
CA GLU A 489 -8.11 -14.54 3.72
C GLU A 489 -9.01 -13.29 3.54
N ALA A 490 -10.34 -13.45 3.62
CA ALA A 490 -11.32 -12.36 3.46
C ALA A 490 -11.40 -11.43 4.69
N TRP A 491 -11.03 -11.95 5.87
CA TRP A 491 -10.92 -11.19 7.10
C TRP A 491 -9.55 -10.54 7.24
N GLN A 492 -8.47 -11.26 6.90
CA GLN A 492 -7.09 -10.85 7.15
C GLN A 492 -6.50 -9.93 6.07
N THR A 493 -6.85 -10.13 4.79
CA THR A 493 -6.08 -9.53 3.68
C THR A 493 -6.90 -8.73 2.67
N LYS A 494 -8.22 -8.96 2.58
CA LYS A 494 -9.05 -8.47 1.46
C LYS A 494 -10.09 -7.41 1.81
N GLY A 495 -10.17 -6.99 3.08
CA GLY A 495 -11.07 -5.94 3.57
C GLY A 495 -10.65 -4.50 3.25
N HIS A 496 -9.42 -4.30 2.80
CA HIS A 496 -8.86 -2.98 2.51
C HIS A 496 -9.09 -2.64 1.03
N SER A 497 -9.92 -1.62 0.78
CA SER A 497 -10.09 -1.08 -0.57
C SER A 497 -8.74 -0.56 -1.08
N LYS A 498 -8.19 -1.17 -2.14
CA LYS A 498 -7.16 -0.52 -2.97
C LYS A 498 -7.90 0.25 -4.06
N PHE A 499 -8.25 1.49 -3.77
CA PHE A 499 -8.68 2.43 -4.80
C PHE A 499 -7.46 3.26 -5.18
N LEU A 500 -6.95 3.07 -6.41
CA LEU A 500 -5.86 3.82 -7.02
C LEU A 500 -4.76 4.31 -6.05
N VAL A 501 -3.70 3.50 -5.92
CA VAL A 501 -2.38 3.86 -5.37
C VAL A 501 -2.31 4.25 -3.88
N PHE A 502 -3.43 4.44 -3.17
CA PHE A 502 -3.41 4.67 -1.72
C PHE A 502 -4.13 3.56 -0.95
N SER A 503 -3.47 2.98 0.06
CA SER A 503 -4.13 2.30 1.17
C SER A 503 -4.05 3.17 2.42
N THR A 504 -4.71 4.33 2.38
CA THR A 504 -5.01 5.06 3.61
C THR A 504 -6.15 4.35 4.33
N GLN A 505 -6.17 4.51 5.65
CA GLN A 505 -7.06 3.81 6.59
C GLN A 505 -8.49 3.63 6.06
N SER A 506 -8.96 2.37 6.05
CA SER A 506 -10.36 1.97 6.13
C SER A 506 -11.36 2.84 5.33
N ASN A 507 -11.59 2.50 4.06
CA ASN A 507 -12.88 2.81 3.42
C ASN A 507 -13.64 1.54 3.06
N PHE A 508 -14.23 0.96 4.10
CA PHE A 508 -15.30 -0.05 4.05
C PHE A 508 -16.60 0.44 3.38
N HIS A 509 -16.56 1.38 2.43
CA HIS A 509 -17.79 2.03 1.91
C HIS A 509 -18.80 1.05 1.30
N GLY A 510 -18.35 -0.10 0.77
CA GLY A 510 -19.24 -1.17 0.32
C GLY A 510 -19.61 -2.22 1.38
N LEU A 511 -18.85 -2.34 2.48
CA LEU A 511 -19.05 -3.32 3.54
C LEU A 511 -19.83 -2.76 4.73
N LYS A 512 -19.80 -1.43 4.94
CA LYS A 512 -20.53 -0.72 6.00
C LYS A 512 -22.04 -0.92 5.87
N THR A 513 -22.54 -1.04 4.64
CA THR A 513 -23.94 -1.35 4.36
C THR A 513 -24.31 -2.82 4.61
N SER A 514 -23.34 -3.74 4.59
CA SER A 514 -23.58 -5.17 4.83
C SER A 514 -23.44 -5.58 6.30
N GLY A 515 -22.91 -4.73 7.18
CA GLY A 515 -22.73 -5.04 8.61
C GLY A 515 -21.61 -6.03 8.95
N VAL A 516 -20.99 -6.71 7.97
CA VAL A 516 -19.96 -7.75 8.20
C VAL A 516 -18.55 -7.17 8.41
N ILE A 517 -18.39 -6.35 9.45
CA ILE A 517 -17.13 -5.68 9.81
C ILE A 517 -16.91 -5.76 11.31
N GLY A 518 -15.65 -5.93 11.72
CA GLY A 518 -15.21 -5.83 13.11
C GLY A 518 -15.11 -7.19 13.80
N ASP A 519 -14.28 -7.21 14.85
CA ASP A 519 -13.87 -8.44 15.54
C ASP A 519 -15.05 -9.19 16.17
N ASN A 520 -16.07 -8.46 16.63
CA ASN A 520 -17.30 -9.06 17.15
C ASN A 520 -18.02 -9.91 16.09
N VAL A 521 -18.17 -9.37 14.87
CA VAL A 521 -18.83 -10.08 13.77
C VAL A 521 -17.98 -11.26 13.28
N GLN A 522 -16.66 -11.08 13.23
CA GLN A 522 -15.74 -12.17 12.93
C GLN A 522 -15.84 -13.30 13.95
N ASN A 523 -15.95 -12.98 15.24
CA ASN A 523 -16.11 -13.96 16.31
C ASN A 523 -17.43 -14.72 16.19
N ILE A 524 -18.54 -14.06 15.84
CA ILE A 524 -19.84 -14.72 15.60
C ILE A 524 -19.72 -15.75 14.47
N VAL A 525 -19.12 -15.37 13.34
CA VAL A 525 -18.94 -16.30 12.20
C VAL A 525 -17.97 -17.44 12.54
N LYS A 526 -16.86 -17.13 13.21
CA LYS A 526 -15.86 -18.13 13.61
C LYS A 526 -16.44 -19.12 14.62
N ASN A 527 -17.22 -18.68 15.59
CA ASN A 527 -17.87 -19.54 16.56
C ASN A 527 -18.93 -20.45 15.93
N PHE A 528 -19.61 -19.97 14.89
CA PHE A 528 -20.56 -20.78 14.11
C PHE A 528 -19.85 -21.97 13.42
N TYR A 529 -18.73 -21.74 12.72
CA TYR A 529 -18.02 -22.84 12.03
C TYR A 529 -17.08 -23.66 12.91
N LEU A 530 -16.59 -23.11 14.03
CA LEU A 530 -15.82 -23.85 15.03
C LEU A 530 -16.68 -24.57 16.08
N GLU A 531 -18.01 -24.50 15.96
CA GLU A 531 -18.93 -25.21 16.86
C GLU A 531 -18.79 -24.83 18.34
N LYS A 532 -18.38 -23.58 18.60
CA LYS A 532 -18.19 -23.03 19.95
C LYS A 532 -19.47 -22.46 20.55
N ASP A 533 -20.46 -22.18 19.71
CA ASP A 533 -21.78 -21.70 20.13
C ASP A 533 -22.87 -22.67 19.67
N ASN A 534 -23.80 -22.99 20.57
CA ASN A 534 -24.97 -23.81 20.30
C ASN A 534 -26.12 -22.96 19.73
N SER A 535 -26.08 -21.63 19.90
CA SER A 535 -27.03 -20.71 19.27
C SER A 535 -26.55 -20.32 17.88
N ASN A 536 -27.43 -20.51 16.88
CA ASN A 536 -27.20 -20.05 15.52
C ASN A 536 -27.73 -18.62 15.29
N GLU A 537 -28.33 -17.99 16.30
CA GLU A 537 -29.11 -16.76 16.15
C GLU A 537 -28.28 -15.59 15.64
N GLY A 538 -27.12 -15.33 16.25
CA GLY A 538 -26.23 -14.23 15.82
C GLY A 538 -25.73 -14.40 14.39
N TYR A 539 -25.45 -15.63 13.97
CA TYR A 539 -25.05 -15.90 12.58
C TYR A 539 -26.22 -15.71 11.59
N GLN A 540 -27.42 -16.16 11.97
CA GLN A 540 -28.61 -16.03 11.12
C GLN A 540 -29.06 -14.57 10.98
N GLU A 541 -28.92 -13.75 12.02
CA GLU A 541 -29.17 -12.30 11.96
C GLU A 541 -28.21 -11.60 11.01
N LEU A 542 -26.91 -11.90 11.09
CA LEU A 542 -25.90 -11.39 10.17
C LEU A 542 -26.18 -11.80 8.72
N LYS A 543 -26.56 -13.06 8.48
CA LYS A 543 -26.92 -13.54 7.14
C LYS A 543 -28.09 -12.74 6.55
N LYS A 544 -29.16 -12.50 7.33
CA LYS A 544 -30.33 -11.73 6.90
C LYS A 544 -30.00 -10.29 6.57
N GLN A 545 -29.09 -9.67 7.33
CA GLN A 545 -28.64 -8.30 7.08
C GLN A 545 -27.88 -8.17 5.74
N VAL A 546 -27.09 -9.19 5.39
CA VAL A 546 -26.24 -9.16 4.17
C VAL A 546 -27.02 -9.57 2.92
N PHE A 547 -27.91 -10.55 3.06
CA PHE A 547 -28.71 -11.11 1.98
C PHE A 547 -30.19 -11.17 2.40
N PRO A 548 -30.89 -10.01 2.45
CA PRO A 548 -32.30 -9.97 2.82
C PRO A 548 -33.15 -10.72 1.79
N SER A 549 -34.19 -11.41 2.26
CA SER A 549 -35.09 -12.12 1.36
C SER A 549 -36.00 -11.13 0.61
N GLU A 550 -36.48 -11.48 -0.58
CA GLU A 550 -37.43 -10.62 -1.34
C GLU A 550 -38.73 -10.32 -0.57
N ALA A 551 -39.02 -11.07 0.51
CA ALA A 551 -40.15 -10.80 1.41
C ALA A 551 -39.90 -9.63 2.38
N ASP A 552 -38.64 -9.35 2.74
CA ASP A 552 -38.26 -8.33 3.72
C ASP A 552 -38.18 -6.92 3.11
N ASN A 553 -37.92 -6.81 1.80
CA ASN A 553 -37.82 -5.53 1.07
C ASN A 553 -39.17 -4.83 0.78
N LYS A 554 -40.29 -5.37 1.27
CA LYS A 554 -41.63 -4.76 1.09
C LYS A 554 -42.08 -3.86 2.24
N LEU A 555 -41.28 -3.68 3.29
CA LEU A 555 -41.71 -2.98 4.52
C LEU A 555 -41.15 -1.56 4.70
N GLU A 556 -40.28 -1.06 3.81
CA GLU A 556 -39.78 0.33 3.87
C GLU A 556 -40.02 1.09 2.57
N TYR A 557 -41.27 1.18 2.14
CA TYR A 557 -41.76 2.27 1.29
C TYR A 557 -43.24 2.50 1.62
N PHE A 558 -43.50 3.12 2.77
CA PHE A 558 -44.71 3.87 3.05
C PHE A 558 -44.36 5.13 3.83
#